data_AF-A0A6A2XNW1-F1
#
_entry.id   AF-A0A6A2XNW1-F1
#
_cell.length_a   1.000
_cell.length_b   1.000
_cell.length_c   1.000
_cell.angle_alpha   90.00
_cell.angle_beta   90.00
_cell.angle_gamma   90.00
#
_symmetry.space_group_name_H-M   'P 1'
#
loop_
_entity.id
_entity.type
_entity.pdbx_description
1 polymer ?
#
loop_
_entity_poly.entity_id
_entity_poly.type
_entity_poly.pdbx_seq_one_letter_code
_entity_poly.pdbx_strand_id
1 'polypeptide(L)'
;MQEMSTDRSISLGYNFCVNSPEAAPNSHRAKHHRQMGNISFMLLRRNLTKFEVLHKQLLNDKKMETPVRGRVETCFQLYSLAIFDAKEAFQDYNAKRYHDSNTRVSAVSNAPVTCEDGFKEIQGLVSPLIKMNNVTYRVSAISLAIVTMFSLE
;
A
#
# COMPACT_ATOMS: atom_id res chain seq x y z
N MET A 1 -8.68 30.05 -20.22
CA MET A 1 -7.55 29.48 -19.46
C MET A 1 -8.08 29.17 -18.08
N GLN A 2 -8.28 27.90 -17.76
CA GLN A 2 -8.82 27.46 -16.48
C GLN A 2 -7.78 26.52 -15.88
N GLU A 3 -7.15 26.98 -14.80
CA GLU A 3 -6.15 26.22 -14.06
C GLU A 3 -6.83 25.07 -13.30
N MET A 4 -6.31 23.87 -13.49
CA MET A 4 -6.73 22.65 -12.83
C MET A 4 -5.78 22.39 -11.66
N SER A 5 -6.12 22.89 -10.47
CA SER A 5 -5.48 22.47 -9.23
C SER A 5 -6.22 21.24 -8.68
N THR A 6 -5.57 20.08 -8.73
CA THR A 6 -6.07 18.87 -8.07
C THR A 6 -5.59 18.87 -6.63
N ASP A 7 -6.42 19.38 -5.73
CA ASP A 7 -6.33 19.07 -4.31
C ASP A 7 -6.60 17.57 -4.12
N ARG A 8 -5.54 16.76 -4.09
CA ARG A 8 -5.61 15.36 -3.65
C ARG A 8 -5.65 15.33 -2.11
N SER A 9 -6.67 15.94 -1.52
CA SER A 9 -6.98 15.75 -0.11
C SER A 9 -7.64 14.37 0.07
N ILE A 10 -6.81 13.35 0.33
CA ILE A 10 -7.25 11.99 0.62
C ILE A 10 -7.93 11.96 1.99
N SER A 11 -9.26 11.82 2.01
CA SER A 11 -9.99 11.41 3.20
C SER A 11 -9.71 9.93 3.48
N LEU A 12 -8.69 9.67 4.30
CA LEU A 12 -8.54 8.40 5.03
C LEU A 12 -9.73 8.30 5.98
N GLY A 13 -10.82 7.69 5.52
CA GLY A 13 -12.06 7.60 6.31
C GLY A 13 -11.74 7.09 7.72
N TYR A 14 -12.17 7.86 8.73
CA TYR A 14 -11.87 7.63 10.15
C TYR A 14 -12.02 6.17 10.56
N ASN A 15 -13.12 5.52 10.14
CA ASN A 15 -13.42 4.11 10.41
C ASN A 15 -12.34 3.14 9.90
N PHE A 16 -11.70 3.45 8.77
CA PHE A 16 -10.60 2.62 8.27
C PHE A 16 -9.36 2.74 9.17
N CYS A 17 -9.07 3.95 9.67
CA CYS A 17 -7.95 4.20 10.56
C CYS A 17 -8.15 3.63 11.97
N VAL A 18 -9.37 3.64 12.52
CA VAL A 18 -9.64 3.04 13.84
C VAL A 18 -9.79 1.52 13.79
N ASN A 19 -10.41 0.97 12.75
CA ASN A 19 -10.62 -0.48 12.65
C ASN A 19 -9.34 -1.25 12.27
N SER A 20 -8.41 -0.63 11.54
CA SER A 20 -7.20 -1.33 11.07
C SER A 20 -6.30 -1.77 12.23
N PRO A 21 -6.00 -0.92 13.25
CA PRO A 21 -5.29 -1.34 14.46
C PRO A 21 -6.12 -2.27 15.35
N GLU A 22 -7.42 -2.04 15.51
CA GLU A 22 -8.29 -2.89 16.35
C GLU A 22 -8.36 -4.34 15.87
N ALA A 23 -8.23 -4.57 14.57
CA ALA A 23 -8.16 -5.92 13.99
C ALA A 23 -6.88 -6.70 14.35
N ALA A 24 -5.88 -6.06 14.98
CA ALA A 24 -4.65 -6.72 15.42
C ALA A 24 -4.77 -7.21 16.89
N PRO A 25 -4.38 -8.47 17.20
CA PRO A 25 -4.32 -8.94 18.58
C PRO A 25 -3.39 -8.04 19.42
N ASN A 26 -3.85 -7.62 20.61
CA ASN A 26 -3.14 -6.75 21.56
C ASN A 26 -3.03 -5.25 21.20
N SER A 27 -3.80 -4.74 20.23
CA SER A 27 -3.83 -3.31 19.89
C SER A 27 -4.15 -2.40 21.09
N HIS A 28 -5.07 -2.81 21.96
CA HIS A 28 -5.41 -2.10 23.21
C HIS A 28 -4.27 -2.03 24.25
N ARG A 29 -3.16 -2.73 24.04
CA ARG A 29 -1.96 -2.71 24.91
C ARG A 29 -0.78 -1.98 24.29
N ALA A 30 -0.96 -1.29 23.17
CA ALA A 30 0.09 -0.49 22.54
C ALA A 30 0.43 0.74 23.40
N LYS A 31 1.11 0.55 24.54
CA LYS A 31 1.50 1.60 25.49
C LYS A 31 2.63 2.49 24.98
N HIS A 32 3.24 2.13 23.84
CA HIS A 32 4.32 2.87 23.20
C HIS A 32 4.02 3.07 21.72
N HIS A 33 4.15 4.29 21.21
CA HIS A 33 3.97 4.63 19.79
C HIS A 33 4.72 3.64 18.86
N ARG A 34 5.84 3.07 19.33
CA ARG A 34 6.65 2.10 18.58
C ARG A 34 5.92 0.80 18.26
N GLN A 35 5.04 0.36 19.15
CA GLN A 35 4.20 -0.82 18.94
C GLN A 35 3.15 -0.58 17.85
N MET A 36 2.67 0.66 17.70
CA MET A 36 1.75 1.03 16.62
C MET A 36 2.42 0.91 15.24
N GLY A 37 3.68 1.35 15.11
CA GLY A 37 4.45 1.15 13.89
C GLY A 37 4.66 -0.33 13.56
N ASN A 38 4.98 -1.17 14.56
CA ASN A 38 5.10 -2.62 14.32
C ASN A 38 3.80 -3.25 13.82
N ILE A 39 2.65 -2.83 14.38
CA ILE A 39 1.33 -3.30 13.93
C ILE A 39 1.05 -2.82 12.50
N SER A 40 1.33 -1.56 12.16
CA SER A 40 1.10 -1.05 10.80
C SER A 40 1.94 -1.77 9.75
N PHE A 41 3.24 -1.99 10.01
CA PHE A 41 4.11 -2.76 9.13
C PHE A 41 3.67 -4.23 8.98
N MET A 42 3.17 -4.85 10.05
CA MET A 42 2.59 -6.19 9.98
C MET A 42 1.37 -6.22 9.05
N LEU A 43 0.47 -5.23 9.16
CA LEU A 43 -0.70 -5.11 8.30
C LEU A 43 -0.30 -4.85 6.84
N LEU A 44 0.67 -3.96 6.61
CA LEU A 44 1.21 -3.66 5.29
C LEU A 44 1.77 -4.92 4.62
N ARG A 45 2.64 -5.65 5.32
CA ARG A 45 3.21 -6.92 4.83
C ARG A 45 2.14 -7.94 4.51
N ARG A 46 1.17 -8.14 5.41
CA ARG A 46 0.05 -9.08 5.19
C ARG A 46 -0.75 -8.71 3.96
N ASN A 47 -1.03 -7.42 3.76
CA ASN A 47 -1.77 -6.96 2.61
C ASN A 47 -1.00 -7.15 1.30
N LEU A 48 0.30 -6.83 1.28
CA LEU A 48 1.15 -7.05 0.12
C LEU A 48 1.31 -8.54 -0.22
N THR A 49 1.42 -9.43 0.77
CA THR A 49 1.53 -10.88 0.52
C THR A 49 0.26 -11.46 -0.11
N LYS A 50 -0.93 -10.89 0.16
CA LYS A 50 -2.18 -11.28 -0.53
C LYS A 50 -2.11 -11.03 -2.04
N PHE A 51 -1.26 -10.09 -2.48
CA PHE A 51 -1.08 -9.77 -3.89
C PHE A 51 -0.52 -10.97 -4.65
N GLU A 52 0.47 -11.64 -4.08
CA GLU A 52 1.11 -12.79 -4.72
C GLU A 52 0.11 -13.93 -4.98
N VAL A 53 -0.82 -14.13 -4.04
CA VAL A 53 -1.89 -15.13 -4.18
C VAL A 53 -2.88 -14.70 -5.26
N LEU A 54 -3.35 -13.46 -5.21
CA LEU A 54 -4.29 -12.91 -6.20
C LEU A 54 -3.70 -12.91 -7.60
N HIS A 55 -2.44 -12.51 -7.75
CA HIS A 55 -1.72 -12.53 -9.01
C HIS A 55 -1.70 -13.92 -9.64
N LYS A 56 -1.35 -14.96 -8.86
CA LYS A 56 -1.37 -16.35 -9.34
C LYS A 56 -2.77 -16.77 -9.79
N GLN A 57 -3.81 -16.37 -9.06
CA GLN A 57 -5.20 -16.66 -9.44
C GLN A 57 -5.58 -15.98 -10.77
N LEU A 58 -5.22 -14.70 -10.92
CA LEU A 58 -5.49 -13.91 -12.12
C LEU A 58 -4.77 -14.47 -13.36
N LEU A 59 -3.48 -14.81 -13.25
CA LEU A 59 -2.74 -15.35 -14.41
C LEU A 59 -3.20 -16.74 -14.84
N ASN A 60 -3.77 -17.53 -13.92
CA ASN A 60 -4.35 -18.84 -14.22
C ASN A 60 -5.70 -18.75 -14.96
N ASP A 61 -6.34 -17.57 -14.98
CA ASP A 61 -7.57 -17.36 -15.74
C ASP A 61 -7.26 -17.29 -17.25
N LYS A 62 -7.55 -18.40 -17.94
CA LYS A 62 -7.38 -18.51 -19.40
C LYS A 62 -8.31 -17.60 -20.19
N LYS A 63 -9.37 -17.07 -19.58
CA LYS A 63 -10.33 -16.15 -20.22
C LYS A 63 -9.92 -14.69 -20.09
N MET A 64 -8.87 -14.40 -19.31
CA MET A 64 -8.36 -13.04 -19.15
C MET A 64 -7.85 -12.48 -20.48
N GLU A 65 -8.41 -11.33 -20.88
CA GLU A 65 -8.00 -10.63 -22.09
C GLU A 65 -6.52 -10.21 -22.03
N THR A 66 -5.83 -10.25 -23.17
CA THR A 66 -4.39 -9.94 -23.25
C THR A 66 -4.03 -8.55 -22.69
N PRO A 67 -4.80 -7.46 -22.94
CA PRO A 67 -4.49 -6.16 -22.35
C PRO A 67 -4.60 -6.15 -20.83
N VAL A 68 -5.58 -6.87 -20.25
CA VAL A 68 -5.73 -7.03 -18.80
C VAL A 68 -4.54 -7.81 -18.24
N ARG A 69 -4.17 -8.92 -18.88
CA ARG A 69 -3.05 -9.77 -18.46
C ARG A 69 -1.74 -9.00 -18.42
N GLY A 70 -1.42 -8.26 -19.48
CA GLY A 70 -0.19 -7.44 -19.53
C GLY A 70 -0.15 -6.40 -18.40
N ARG A 71 -1.28 -5.75 -18.09
CA ARG A 71 -1.34 -4.80 -16.96
C ARG A 71 -1.21 -5.49 -15.60
N VAL A 72 -1.81 -6.67 -15.42
CA VAL A 72 -1.64 -7.48 -14.19
C VAL A 72 -0.17 -7.86 -13.98
N GLU A 73 0.55 -8.26 -15.04
CA GLU A 73 1.98 -8.60 -14.98
C GLU A 73 2.84 -7.38 -14.62
N THR A 74 2.59 -6.21 -15.23
CA THR A 74 3.27 -4.95 -14.86
C THR A 74 2.99 -4.58 -13.40
N CYS A 75 1.74 -4.70 -12.94
CA CYS A 75 1.41 -4.48 -11.54
C CYS A 75 2.15 -5.44 -10.61
N PHE A 76 2.37 -6.69 -11.02
CA PHE A 76 3.13 -7.64 -10.22
C PHE A 76 4.59 -7.25 -10.04
N GLN A 77 5.22 -6.66 -11.05
CA GLN A 77 6.58 -6.12 -10.90
C GLN A 77 6.60 -4.98 -9.87
N LEU A 78 5.63 -4.05 -9.94
CA LEU A 78 5.50 -2.95 -8.97
C LEU A 78 5.28 -3.46 -7.54
N TYR A 79 4.40 -4.45 -7.38
CA TYR A 79 4.11 -5.04 -6.06
C TYR A 79 5.27 -5.87 -5.51
N SER A 80 6.06 -6.52 -6.36
CA SER A 80 7.28 -7.23 -5.93
C SER A 80 8.31 -6.25 -5.37
N LEU A 81 8.50 -5.10 -6.02
CA LEU A 81 9.32 -4.01 -5.50
C LEU A 81 8.75 -3.45 -4.18
N ALA A 82 7.42 -3.24 -4.11
CA ALA A 82 6.77 -2.78 -2.90
C ALA A 82 6.90 -3.76 -1.72
N ILE A 83 6.92 -5.07 -1.96
CA ILE A 83 7.20 -6.09 -0.92
C ILE A 83 8.62 -5.94 -0.39
N PHE A 84 9.59 -5.74 -1.28
CA PHE A 84 10.97 -5.48 -0.90
C PHE A 84 11.09 -4.19 -0.07
N ASP A 85 10.55 -3.08 -0.57
CA ASP A 85 10.60 -1.78 0.13
C ASP A 85 9.87 -1.81 1.48
N ALA A 86 8.75 -2.52 1.60
CA ALA A 86 8.06 -2.67 2.87
C ALA A 86 8.89 -3.45 3.91
N LYS A 87 9.67 -4.44 3.46
CA LYS A 87 10.59 -5.19 4.34
C LYS A 87 11.73 -4.30 4.82
N GLU A 88 12.36 -3.57 3.90
CA GLU A 88 13.46 -2.65 4.22
C GLU A 88 12.96 -1.50 5.11
N ALA A 89 11.79 -0.94 4.83
CA ALA A 89 11.16 0.09 5.66
C ALA A 89 10.95 -0.38 7.11
N PHE A 90 10.52 -1.64 7.30
CA PHE A 90 10.36 -2.20 8.64
C PHE A 90 11.70 -2.38 9.36
N GLN A 91 12.77 -2.73 8.63
CA GLN A 91 14.12 -2.80 9.21
C GLN A 91 14.62 -1.41 9.63
N ASP A 92 14.45 -0.41 8.76
CA ASP A 92 14.79 0.98 9.04
C ASP A 92 14.03 1.53 10.25
N TYR A 93 12.72 1.26 10.33
CA TYR A 93 11.88 1.63 11.46
C TYR A 93 12.40 1.07 12.79
N ASN A 94 12.73 -0.23 12.82
CA ASN A 94 13.28 -0.87 14.02
C ASN A 94 14.66 -0.31 14.41
N ALA A 95 15.46 0.05 13.41
CA ALA A 95 16.77 0.70 13.57
C ALA A 95 16.68 2.20 13.90
N LYS A 96 15.47 2.78 14.04
CA LYS A 96 15.23 4.22 14.24
C LYS A 96 15.69 5.11 13.06
N ARG A 97 15.90 4.52 11.88
CA ARG A 97 16.16 5.27 10.64
C ARG A 97 14.83 5.72 10.03
N TYR A 98 14.11 6.59 10.73
CA TYR A 98 12.73 6.94 10.37
C TYR A 98 12.63 7.69 9.04
N HIS A 99 13.64 8.47 8.67
CA HIS A 99 13.71 9.10 7.35
C HIS A 99 13.78 8.07 6.21
N ASP A 100 14.66 7.08 6.31
CA ASP A 100 14.78 6.01 5.32
C ASP A 100 13.52 5.16 5.26
N SER A 101 12.97 4.82 6.43
CA SER A 101 11.69 4.13 6.56
C SER A 101 10.56 4.91 5.88
N ASN A 102 10.52 6.24 6.01
CA ASN A 102 9.50 7.10 5.43
C ASN A 102 9.57 7.09 3.90
N THR A 103 10.79 7.26 3.37
CA THR A 103 11.07 7.21 1.93
C THR A 103 10.59 5.89 1.33
N ARG A 104 10.90 4.77 1.99
CA ARG A 104 10.49 3.44 1.52
C ARG A 104 8.99 3.20 1.61
N VAL A 105 8.32 3.59 2.69
CA VAL A 105 6.85 3.48 2.77
C VAL A 105 6.17 4.35 1.71
N SER A 106 6.73 5.52 1.41
CA SER A 106 6.26 6.38 0.32
C SER A 106 6.36 5.67 -1.03
N ALA A 107 7.48 4.99 -1.31
CA ALA A 107 7.62 4.16 -2.50
C ALA A 107 6.56 3.03 -2.56
N VAL A 108 6.33 2.33 -1.45
CA VAL A 108 5.27 1.32 -1.33
C VAL A 108 3.87 1.91 -1.60
N SER A 109 3.62 3.15 -1.17
CA SER A 109 2.33 3.83 -1.39
C SER A 109 2.07 4.19 -2.85
N ASN A 110 3.11 4.34 -3.66
CA ASN A 110 3.00 4.65 -5.09
C ASN A 110 2.63 3.43 -5.93
N ALA A 111 3.09 2.22 -5.55
CA ALA A 111 2.82 0.99 -6.31
C ALA A 111 1.31 0.76 -6.65
N PRO A 112 0.35 0.82 -5.71
CA PRO A 112 -1.06 0.66 -6.04
C PRO A 112 -1.61 1.78 -6.94
N VAL A 113 -1.09 3.00 -6.81
CA VAL A 113 -1.51 4.15 -7.63
C VAL A 113 -1.03 3.99 -9.07
N THR A 114 0.27 3.72 -9.25
CA THR A 114 0.87 3.47 -10.56
C THR A 114 0.24 2.26 -11.25
N CYS A 115 -0.09 1.20 -10.49
CA CYS A 115 -0.80 0.05 -11.04
C CYS A 115 -2.18 0.46 -11.59
N GLU A 116 -3.00 1.19 -10.81
CA GLU A 116 -4.32 1.65 -11.26
C GLU A 116 -4.24 2.64 -12.43
N ASP A 117 -3.27 3.54 -12.42
CA ASP A 117 -3.09 4.51 -13.51
C ASP A 117 -2.73 3.79 -14.82
N GLY A 118 -1.93 2.72 -14.75
CA GLY A 118 -1.67 1.86 -15.91
C GLY A 118 -2.93 1.23 -16.52
N PHE A 119 -3.92 0.83 -15.71
CA PHE A 119 -5.20 0.37 -16.25
C PHE A 119 -5.99 1.51 -16.92
N LYS A 120 -5.99 2.71 -16.33
CA LYS A 120 -6.73 3.88 -16.85
C LYS A 120 -6.19 4.44 -18.16
N GLU A 121 -4.92 4.19 -18.48
CA GLU A 121 -4.31 4.55 -19.77
C GLU A 121 -4.98 3.85 -20.96
N ILE A 122 -5.67 2.72 -20.75
CA ILE A 122 -6.35 1.96 -21.79
C ILE A 122 -7.87 2.19 -21.64
N GLN A 123 -8.46 2.87 -22.62
CA GLN A 123 -9.89 3.19 -22.61
C GLN A 123 -10.74 1.91 -22.52
N GLY A 124 -11.66 1.88 -21.55
CA GLY A 124 -12.58 0.76 -21.34
C GLY A 124 -11.99 -0.41 -20.53
N LEU A 125 -10.71 -0.37 -20.17
CA LEU A 125 -10.08 -1.42 -19.37
C LEU A 125 -10.41 -1.25 -17.87
N VAL A 126 -10.97 -2.29 -17.26
CA VAL A 126 -11.32 -2.29 -15.84
C VAL A 126 -10.26 -3.06 -15.07
N SER A 127 -9.69 -2.43 -14.04
CA SER A 127 -8.72 -3.07 -13.14
C SER A 127 -9.39 -4.16 -12.30
N PRO A 128 -8.94 -5.43 -12.38
CA PRO A 128 -9.35 -6.47 -11.43
C PRO A 128 -8.71 -6.27 -10.04
N LEU A 129 -7.76 -5.34 -9.92
CA LEU A 129 -6.96 -5.08 -8.71
C LEU A 129 -7.49 -3.88 -7.90
N ILE A 130 -8.47 -3.12 -8.39
CA ILE A 130 -8.92 -1.84 -7.80
C ILE A 130 -9.18 -1.90 -6.29
N LYS A 131 -9.85 -2.97 -5.82
CA LYS A 131 -10.12 -3.15 -4.37
C LYS A 131 -8.83 -3.33 -3.59
N MET A 132 -7.93 -4.18 -4.09
CA MET A 132 -6.65 -4.46 -3.45
C MET A 132 -5.74 -3.22 -3.47
N ASN A 133 -5.70 -2.50 -4.59
CA ASN A 133 -4.90 -1.29 -4.74
C ASN A 133 -5.37 -0.21 -3.74
N ASN A 134 -6.68 -0.02 -3.62
CA ASN A 134 -7.26 0.90 -2.62
C ASN A 134 -6.92 0.51 -1.17
N VAL A 135 -6.98 -0.77 -0.81
CA VAL A 135 -6.61 -1.23 0.54
C VAL A 135 -5.11 -1.03 0.77
N THR A 136 -4.27 -1.39 -0.19
CA THR A 136 -2.82 -1.23 -0.11
C THR A 136 -2.46 0.24 0.12
N TYR A 137 -3.02 1.13 -0.70
CA TYR A 137 -2.81 2.55 -0.60
C TYR A 137 -3.14 3.11 0.79
N ARG A 138 -4.30 2.74 1.34
CA ARG A 138 -4.73 3.20 2.68
C ARG A 138 -3.85 2.65 3.80
N VAL A 139 -3.46 1.38 3.73
CA VAL A 139 -2.56 0.77 4.74
C VAL A 139 -1.16 1.38 4.67
N SER A 140 -0.65 1.67 3.46
CA SER A 140 0.60 2.40 3.27
C SER A 140 0.52 3.81 3.86
N ALA A 141 -0.59 4.52 3.66
CA ALA A 141 -0.77 5.86 4.21
C ALA A 141 -0.84 5.88 5.74
N ILE A 142 -1.48 4.89 6.38
CA ILE A 142 -1.43 4.72 7.85
C ILE A 142 0.02 4.49 8.31
N SER A 143 0.75 3.61 7.61
CA SER A 143 2.14 3.32 7.93
C SER A 143 3.02 4.58 7.79
N LEU A 144 2.79 5.36 6.73
CA LEU A 144 3.51 6.61 6.48
C LEU A 144 3.24 7.64 7.56
N ALA A 145 1.98 7.84 7.94
CA ALA A 145 1.60 8.76 9.02
C ALA A 145 2.31 8.40 10.34
N ILE A 146 2.37 7.11 10.68
CA ILE A 146 3.07 6.65 11.88
C ILE A 146 4.57 6.93 11.78
N VAL A 147 5.22 6.58 10.67
CA VAL A 147 6.66 6.81 10.51
C VAL A 147 6.98 8.31 10.54
N THR A 148 6.17 9.16 9.89
CA THR A 148 6.33 10.62 9.92
C THR A 148 6.29 11.18 11.33
N MET A 149 5.41 10.67 12.21
CA MET A 149 5.38 11.11 13.62
C MET A 149 6.72 10.88 14.34
N PHE A 150 7.48 9.86 13.96
CA PHE A 150 8.81 9.58 14.51
C PHE A 150 9.95 10.28 13.76
N SER A 151 9.74 10.71 12.52
CA SER A 151 10.75 11.47 11.75
C SER A 151 10.88 12.93 12.18
N LEU A 152 9.94 13.42 13.00
CA LEU A 152 9.91 14.80 13.52
C LEU A 152 10.50 14.93 14.94
N GLU A 153 10.87 13.81 15.56
CA GLU A 153 11.60 13.74 16.85
C GLU A 153 13.11 13.74 16.64
#